data_AF-A0A2D5N5A6-F1
#
_entry.id   AF-A0A2D5N5A6-F1
#
_cell.length_a   1.000
_cell.length_b   1.000
_cell.length_c   1.000
_cell.angle_alpha   90.00
_cell.angle_beta   90.00
_cell.angle_gamma   90.00
#
_symmetry.space_group_name_H-M   'P 1'
#
loop_
_entity.id
_entity.type
_entity.pdbx_description
1 polymer ?
#
loop_
_entity_poly.entity_id
_entity_poly.type
_entity_poly.pdbx_seq_one_letter_code
_entity_poly.pdbx_strand_id
1 'polypeptide(L)' 'VSDISAVWTWQSNKWIDRIQWSVLINNIFNEQYESNGYFYTYDDNWSNPDQIKTIEGAGYYPQAGINFLTGISLRL' A
#
# COMPACT_ATOMS: atom_id res chain seq x y z
N VAL A 1 2.89 -10.61 2.81
CA VAL A 1 2.42 -9.89 1.60
C VAL A 1 2.95 -10.54 0.33
N SER A 2 2.05 -11.01 -0.53
CA SER A 2 2.37 -11.65 -1.81
C SER A 2 1.63 -10.95 -2.94
N ASP A 3 2.28 -10.82 -4.09
CA ASP A 3 1.76 -10.07 -5.24
C ASP A 3 1.79 -10.94 -6.51
N ILE A 4 0.87 -10.67 -7.44
CA ILE A 4 0.80 -11.32 -8.75
C ILE A 4 0.82 -10.26 -9.85
N SER A 5 1.74 -10.40 -10.80
CA SER A 5 1.79 -9.56 -12.00
C SER A 5 1.74 -10.42 -13.27
N ALA A 6 0.91 -10.03 -14.22
CA ALA A 6 0.84 -10.63 -15.54
C ALA A 6 0.87 -9.55 -16.62
N VAL A 7 1.65 -9.80 -17.66
CA VAL A 7 1.72 -8.94 -18.85
C VAL A 7 1.52 -9.81 -20.08
N TRP A 8 0.60 -9.39 -20.94
CA TRP A 8 0.37 -10.02 -22.23
C TRP A 8 0.64 -9.02 -23.34
N THR A 9 1.31 -9.47 -24.40
CA THR A 9 1.67 -8.64 -25.54
C THR A 9 1.17 -9.29 -26.81
N TRP A 10 0.48 -8.51 -27.61
CA TRP A 10 0.05 -8.86 -28.96
C TRP A 10 0.73 -7.93 -29.96
N GLN A 11 1.23 -8.53 -31.05
CA GLN A 11 1.91 -7.83 -32.13
C GLN A 11 1.11 -8.00 -33.42
N SER A 12 1.04 -6.94 -34.23
CA SER A 12 0.33 -6.95 -35.50
C SER A 12 1.12 -6.17 -36.55
N ASN A 13 1.13 -6.66 -37.79
CA ASN A 13 1.78 -6.01 -38.93
C ASN A 13 0.85 -5.02 -39.65
N LYS A 14 0.01 -4.30 -38.89
CA LYS A 14 -0.98 -3.36 -39.41
C LYS A 14 -0.77 -1.99 -38.75
N TRP A 15 -1.79 -1.13 -38.69
CA TRP A 15 -1.72 0.22 -38.12
C TRP A 15 -1.45 0.31 -36.61
N ILE A 16 -1.33 -0.82 -35.93
CA ILE A 16 -0.95 -0.92 -34.53
C ILE A 16 0.12 -1.99 -34.46
N ASP A 17 1.37 -1.56 -34.29
CA ASP A 17 2.53 -2.44 -34.14
C ASP A 17 2.38 -3.37 -32.93
N ARG A 18 1.88 -2.86 -31.80
CA ARG A 18 1.83 -3.61 -30.54
C ARG A 18 0.75 -3.13 -29.58
N ILE A 19 0.04 -4.08 -28.99
CA ILE A 19 -0.84 -3.87 -27.84
C ILE A 19 -0.29 -4.68 -26.67
N GLN A 20 -0.17 -4.04 -25.51
CA GLN A 20 0.24 -4.70 -24.27
C GLN A 20 -0.81 -4.48 -23.19
N TRP A 21 -1.24 -5.55 -22.56
CA TRP A 21 -2.10 -5.54 -21.39
C TRP A 21 -1.27 -5.90 -20.17
N SER A 22 -1.48 -5.19 -19.07
CA SER A 22 -0.85 -5.49 -17.80
C SER A 22 -1.89 -5.58 -16.70
N VAL A 23 -1.73 -6.57 -15.82
CA VAL A 23 -2.51 -6.73 -14.59
C VAL A 23 -1.53 -6.93 -13.45
N LEU A 24 -1.74 -6.21 -12.36
CA LEU A 24 -1.03 -6.34 -11.10
C LEU A 24 -2.05 -6.43 -9.97
N ILE A 25 -1.92 -7.46 -9.15
CA ILE A 25 -2.72 -7.70 -7.95
C ILE A 25 -1.73 -7.68 -6.78
N ASN A 26 -1.83 -6.66 -5.93
CA ASN A 26 -1.02 -6.57 -4.73
C ASN A 26 -1.78 -7.17 -3.54
N ASN A 27 -1.04 -7.78 -2.61
CA ASN A 27 -1.58 -8.38 -1.39
C ASN A 27 -2.72 -9.39 -1.67
N ILE A 28 -2.41 -10.45 -2.43
CA ILE A 28 -3.40 -11.42 -2.94
C ILE A 28 -4.17 -12.18 -1.84
N PHE A 29 -3.62 -12.23 -0.63
CA PHE A 29 -4.25 -12.87 0.52
C PHE A 29 -5.00 -11.88 1.42
N ASN A 30 -5.05 -10.59 1.03
CA ASN A 30 -5.66 -9.50 1.80
C ASN A 30 -5.20 -9.45 3.26
N GLU A 31 -3.90 -9.68 3.48
CA GLU A 31 -3.29 -9.68 4.79
C GLU A 31 -3.28 -8.26 5.36
N GLN A 32 -3.83 -8.07 6.56
CA GLN A 32 -3.65 -6.83 7.31
C GLN A 32 -2.28 -6.88 7.96
N TYR A 33 -1.39 -5.96 7.58
CA TYR A 33 -0.07 -5.87 8.15
C TYR A 33 0.31 -4.41 8.37
N GLU A 34 1.07 -4.20 9.44
CA GLU A 34 1.55 -2.88 9.85
C GLU A 34 3.07 -2.94 9.90
N SER A 35 3.71 -2.62 8.77
CA SER A 35 5.18 -2.65 8.67
C SER A 35 5.83 -1.47 9.38
N ASN A 36 5.10 -0.38 9.57
CA ASN A 36 5.60 0.88 10.12
C ASN A 36 4.66 1.38 11.21
N GLY A 37 5.25 1.96 12.25
CA GLY A 37 4.52 2.62 13.32
C GLY A 37 5.26 3.85 13.83
N TYR A 38 4.68 4.50 14.81
CA TYR A 38 5.24 5.65 15.49
C TYR A 38 5.08 5.49 16.99
N PHE A 39 6.04 6.02 17.73
CA PHE A 39 5.98 6.10 19.18
C PHE A 39 5.76 7.55 19.58
N TYR A 40 4.91 7.78 20.56
CA TYR A 40 4.71 9.10 21.14
C TYR A 40 4.87 9.03 22.66
N THR A 41 5.45 10.09 23.20
CA THR A 41 5.54 10.32 24.64
C THR A 41 5.21 11.78 24.90
N TYR A 42 4.41 12.03 25.93
CA TYR A 42 4.14 13.37 26.41
C TYR A 42 3.86 13.36 27.91
N ASP A 43 4.20 14.45 28.58
CA ASP A 43 3.91 14.63 29.99
C ASP A 43 2.51 15.22 30.16
N ASP A 44 1.64 14.48 30.84
CA ASP A 44 0.33 14.97 31.28
C ASP A 44 0.50 15.72 32.61
N ASN A 45 0.39 17.04 32.53
CA ASN A 45 0.43 17.97 33.66
C ASN A 45 -0.90 18.71 33.87
N TRP A 46 -1.97 18.29 33.19
CA TRP A 46 -3.28 18.96 33.22
C TRP A 46 -4.37 18.09 33.82
N SER A 47 -4.25 16.76 33.75
CA SER A 47 -5.26 15.85 34.31
C SER A 47 -5.27 15.83 35.84
N ASN A 48 -4.12 16.09 36.48
CA ASN A 48 -4.00 16.15 37.93
C ASN A 48 -3.01 17.27 38.35
N PRO A 49 -3.48 18.36 39.00
CA PRO A 49 -2.68 19.59 39.20
C PRO A 49 -1.35 19.42 39.94
N ASP A 50 -1.22 18.40 40.79
CA ASP A 50 -0.04 18.16 41.62
C ASP A 50 0.83 16.97 41.15
N GLN A 51 0.52 16.40 39.98
CA GLN A 51 1.20 15.22 39.47
C GLN A 51 1.49 15.34 37.98
N ILE A 52 2.77 15.29 37.62
CA ILE A 52 3.18 15.10 36.23
C ILE A 52 3.27 13.59 35.97
N LYS A 53 2.55 13.13 34.95
CA LYS A 53 2.57 11.73 34.51
C LYS A 53 3.01 11.64 33.05
N THR A 54 4.12 10.98 32.79
CA THR A 54 4.52 10.65 31.41
C THR A 54 3.58 9.59 30.85
N ILE A 55 2.95 9.90 29.71
CA ILE A 55 2.11 8.99 28.94
C ILE A 55 2.87 8.59 27.70
N GLU A 56 2.91 7.28 27.46
CA GLU A 56 3.57 6.69 26.31
C GLU A 56 2.60 5.81 25.54
N GLY A 57 2.79 5.74 24.23
CA GLY A 57 1.99 4.88 23.37
C GLY A 57 2.64 4.62 22.03
N ALA A 58 2.22 3.53 21.39
CA ALA A 58 2.57 3.18 20.03
C ALA A 58 1.33 3.28 19.14
N GLY A 59 1.48 3.87 17.97
CA GLY A 59 0.51 3.83 16.89
C GLY A 59 1.12 3.18 15.66
N TYR A 60 0.27 2.72 14.75
CA TYR A 60 0.70 2.00 13.56
C TYR A 60 0.08 2.61 12.30
N TYR A 61 0.78 2.49 11.17
CA TYR A 61 0.30 2.95 9.87
C TYR A 61 -0.25 1.77 9.07
N PRO A 62 -1.59 1.64 8.95
CA PRO A 62 -2.19 0.52 8.23
C PRO A 62 -1.77 0.57 6.76
N GLN A 63 -1.32 -0.59 6.25
CA GLN A 63 -1.01 -0.74 4.83
C GLN A 63 -2.27 -1.10 4.05
N ALA A 64 -2.25 -0.82 2.75
CA ALA A 64 -3.35 -1.18 1.87
C ALA A 64 -3.56 -2.70 1.85
N GLY A 65 -4.83 -3.12 1.92
CA GLY A 65 -5.26 -4.48 1.64
C GLY A 65 -5.09 -4.85 0.16
N ILE A 66 -5.84 -5.85 -0.29
CA ILE A 66 -5.80 -6.26 -1.69
C ILE A 66 -6.16 -5.10 -2.63
N ASN A 67 -5.33 -4.87 -3.66
CA ASN A 67 -5.59 -3.84 -4.68
C ASN A 67 -5.16 -4.29 -6.08
N PHE A 68 -5.80 -3.69 -7.08
CA PHE A 68 -5.72 -4.13 -8.48
C PHE A 68 -5.34 -2.95 -9.37
N LEU A 69 -4.32 -3.14 -10.20
CA LEU A 69 -3.87 -2.20 -11.21
C LEU A 69 -3.94 -2.90 -12.56
N THR A 70 -4.58 -2.25 -13.53
CA THR A 70 -4.66 -2.75 -14.90
C THR A 70 -4.28 -1.65 -15.88
N GLY A 71 -3.66 -2.02 -16.99
CA GLY A 71 -3.14 -1.07 -17.97
C GLY A 71 -3.18 -1.62 -19.39
N ILE A 72 -3.34 -0.71 -20.34
CA ILE A 72 -3.20 -0.98 -21.78
C ILE A 72 -2.17 0.00 -22.32
N SER A 73 -1.17 -0.51 -23.01
CA SER A 73 -0.17 0.27 -23.74
C SER A 73 -0.28 -0.03 -25.24
N LEU A 74 -0.43 1.02 -26.03
CA LEU A 74 -0.51 0.96 -27.48
C LEU A 74 0.78 1.52 -28.07
N ARG A 75 1.36 0.77 -28.99
CA ARG A 75 2.38 1.27 -29.92
C ARG A 75 1.75 1.23 -31.31
N LEU A 76 1.62 2.41 -31.90
CA LEU A 76 1.19 2.59 -33.28
C LEU A 76 2.28 2.10 -34.21
#